data_AF-A0A3D3J680-F1
#
_entry.id   AF-A0A3D3J680-F1
#
_cell.length_a   1.000
_cell.length_b   1.000
_cell.length_c   1.000
_cell.angle_alpha   90.00
_cell.angle_beta   90.00
_cell.angle_gamma   90.00
#
_symmetry.space_group_name_H-M   'P 1'
#
loop_
_entity.id
_entity.type
_entity.pdbx_description
1 polymer ?
#
loop_
_entity_poly.entity_id
_entity_poly.type
_entity_poly.pdbx_seq_one_letter_code
_entity_poly.pdbx_strand_id
1 'polypeptide(L)'
;MKSRYLFILSVLILTVLVTACAGPQGAAGPAGPAGPAGPAGPAGPAGPASDSAAGLTEEQLAALDTAGKLGGIQFPALDEVRRGCPACHVVVDAATGKYTLAFEAHERAEVRGEEHPSVAPDGTSILATDDVSVTVCLQCHAAGTGEREGKGVVAPLSLRDIVHPAHMTSQYFKLHYGGSCFTCHNVNFEGEWDLLTEKVDVNEKGVPNPENLPIPGAVPIP
;
A
#
# COMPACT_ATOMS: atom_id res chain seq x y z
N MET A 1 -24.73 11.88 87.38
CA MET A 1 -24.45 11.31 86.03
C MET A 1 -25.71 10.89 85.28
N LYS A 2 -26.74 10.29 85.89
CA LYS A 2 -27.99 9.85 85.22
C LYS A 2 -28.83 10.98 84.55
N SER A 3 -28.85 12.20 85.09
CA SER A 3 -29.65 13.31 84.54
C SER A 3 -29.13 13.87 83.21
N ARG A 4 -27.82 13.75 82.92
CA ARG A 4 -27.24 14.22 81.65
C ARG A 4 -27.55 13.25 80.50
N TYR A 5 -27.60 11.94 80.78
CA TYR A 5 -27.99 10.93 79.79
C TYR A 5 -29.47 11.03 79.42
N LEU A 6 -30.36 11.31 80.37
CA LEU A 6 -31.78 11.54 80.11
C LEU A 6 -32.02 12.76 79.21
N PHE A 7 -31.28 13.85 79.43
CA PHE A 7 -31.39 15.05 78.60
C PHE A 7 -30.86 14.83 77.16
N ILE A 8 -29.74 14.11 77.03
CA ILE A 8 -29.18 13.75 75.71
C ILE A 8 -30.12 12.79 74.96
N LEU A 9 -30.74 11.82 75.65
CA LEU A 9 -31.73 10.93 75.03
C LEU A 9 -32.99 11.70 74.58
N SER A 10 -33.48 12.66 75.37
CA SER A 10 -34.66 13.45 74.99
C SER A 10 -34.39 14.35 73.78
N VAL A 11 -33.18 14.92 73.66
CA VAL A 11 -32.78 15.74 72.50
C VAL A 11 -32.58 14.88 71.25
N LEU A 12 -32.05 13.67 71.39
CA LEU A 12 -31.90 12.70 70.30
C LEU A 12 -33.27 12.18 69.78
N ILE A 13 -34.21 11.92 70.68
CA ILE A 13 -35.56 11.48 70.28
C ILE A 13 -36.32 12.61 69.57
N LEU A 14 -36.16 13.86 70.02
CA LEU A 14 -36.81 15.01 69.39
C LEU A 14 -36.22 15.33 67.99
N THR A 15 -34.91 15.15 67.80
CA THR A 15 -34.27 15.36 66.47
C THR A 15 -34.65 14.28 65.45
N VAL A 16 -34.92 13.05 65.89
CA VAL A 16 -35.40 11.96 65.01
C VAL A 16 -36.86 12.15 64.59
N LEU A 17 -37.70 12.81 65.39
CA LEU A 17 -39.11 13.05 65.05
C LEU A 17 -39.31 14.18 64.02
N VAL A 18 -38.40 15.15 63.93
CA VAL A 18 -38.53 16.32 63.03
C VAL A 18 -38.08 16.01 61.58
N THR A 19 -37.31 14.95 61.36
CA THR A 19 -36.81 14.58 60.02
C THR A 19 -37.77 13.71 59.20
N ALA A 20 -38.89 13.26 59.78
CA ALA A 20 -39.85 12.36 59.11
C ALA A 20 -40.93 13.07 58.27
N CYS A 21 -40.93 14.40 58.17
CA CYS A 21 -41.96 15.16 57.44
C CYS A 21 -41.54 15.70 56.06
N ALA A 22 -40.34 15.37 55.57
CA ALA A 22 -39.93 15.75 54.22
C ALA A 22 -40.44 14.69 53.21
N GLY A 23 -41.58 14.96 52.58
CA GLY A 23 -42.04 14.19 51.43
C GLY A 23 -41.03 14.23 50.28
N PRO A 24 -41.05 13.24 49.37
CA PRO A 24 -40.12 13.22 48.23
C PRO A 24 -40.26 14.50 47.40
N GLN A 25 -39.12 15.08 47.03
CA GLN A 25 -39.06 16.19 46.06
C GLN A 25 -39.84 15.78 44.81
N GLY A 26 -40.83 16.57 44.41
CA GLY A 26 -41.61 16.31 43.20
C GLY A 26 -40.71 16.14 41.98
N ALA A 27 -41.11 15.27 41.05
CA ALA A 27 -40.38 15.06 39.80
C ALA A 27 -40.17 16.39 39.06
N ALA A 28 -39.01 16.57 38.44
CA ALA A 28 -38.76 17.72 37.58
C ALA A 28 -39.83 17.77 36.49
N GLY A 29 -40.38 18.96 36.25
CA GLY A 29 -41.38 19.15 35.19
C GLY A 29 -40.82 18.78 33.81
N PRO A 30 -41.69 18.45 32.83
CA PRO A 30 -41.24 18.17 31.48
C PRO A 30 -40.51 19.37 30.89
N ALA A 31 -39.54 19.11 30.01
CA ALA A 31 -38.88 20.15 29.25
C ALA A 31 -39.91 20.98 28.47
N GLY A 32 -39.74 22.30 28.46
CA GLY A 32 -40.61 23.19 27.67
C GLY A 32 -40.53 22.87 26.17
N PRO A 33 -41.56 23.23 25.39
CA PRO A 33 -41.54 23.05 23.95
C PRO A 33 -40.36 23.79 23.32
N ALA A 34 -39.83 23.24 22.21
CA ALA A 34 -38.81 23.92 21.42
C ALA A 34 -39.34 25.29 20.95
N GLY A 35 -38.48 26.31 21.01
CA GLY A 35 -38.80 27.63 20.49
C GLY A 35 -39.08 27.59 18.98
N PRO A 36 -39.81 28.58 18.44
CA PRO A 36 -40.04 28.68 17.01
C PRO A 36 -38.72 28.79 16.25
N ALA A 37 -38.71 28.29 15.01
CA ALA A 37 -37.58 28.49 14.11
C ALA A 37 -37.32 29.99 13.91
N GLY A 38 -36.05 30.39 13.93
CA GLY A 38 -35.66 31.76 13.62
C GLY A 38 -36.06 32.16 12.19
N PRO A 39 -36.18 33.47 11.90
CA PRO A 39 -36.44 33.93 10.54
C PRO A 39 -35.33 33.47 9.58
N ALA A 40 -35.68 33.27 8.31
CA ALA A 40 -34.70 33.01 7.27
C ALA A 40 -33.70 34.19 7.21
N GLY A 41 -32.41 33.86 7.08
CA GLY A 41 -31.36 34.87 6.88
C GLY A 41 -31.57 35.64 5.56
N PRO A 42 -30.99 36.84 5.43
CA PRO A 42 -31.03 37.58 4.17
C PRO A 42 -30.41 36.74 3.05
N ALA A 43 -30.90 36.93 1.82
CA ALA A 43 -30.25 36.36 0.64
C ALA A 43 -28.79 36.83 0.59
N GLY A 44 -27.87 35.91 0.31
CA GLY A 44 -26.46 36.25 0.12
C GLY A 44 -26.27 37.21 -1.06
N PRO A 45 -25.15 37.95 -1.12
CA PRO A 45 -24.84 38.78 -2.28
C PRO A 45 -24.81 37.92 -3.55
N ALA A 46 -25.20 38.52 -4.68
CA ALA A 46 -25.03 37.88 -5.97
C ALA A 46 -23.55 37.51 -6.17
N GLY A 47 -23.29 36.29 -6.64
CA GLY A 47 -21.94 35.87 -6.99
C GLY A 47 -21.36 36.76 -8.09
N PRO A 48 -20.03 36.89 -8.18
CA PRO A 48 -19.40 37.66 -9.26
C PRO A 48 -19.87 37.11 -10.62
N ALA A 49 -20.17 38.01 -11.55
CA ALA A 49 -20.52 37.63 -12.92
C ALA A 49 -19.35 36.86 -13.54
N SER A 50 -19.61 35.62 -13.96
CA SER A 50 -18.64 34.82 -14.70
C SER A 50 -18.73 35.14 -16.18
N ASP A 51 -17.94 36.10 -16.65
CA ASP A 51 -17.62 36.18 -18.07
C ASP A 51 -16.79 34.94 -18.42
N SER A 52 -17.35 34.04 -19.21
CA SER A 52 -16.68 32.78 -19.55
C SER A 52 -15.51 33.05 -20.51
N ALA A 53 -14.34 32.49 -20.16
CA ALA A 53 -13.12 32.34 -20.95
C ALA A 53 -12.30 33.62 -21.26
N ALA A 54 -11.51 34.11 -20.29
CA ALA A 54 -10.10 34.53 -20.44
C ALA A 54 -9.63 35.35 -19.21
N GLY A 55 -9.66 34.75 -18.01
CA GLY A 55 -8.97 35.29 -16.84
C GLY A 55 -7.66 34.57 -16.53
N LEU A 56 -7.33 33.55 -17.31
CA LEU A 56 -6.12 32.75 -17.13
C LEU A 56 -4.98 33.42 -17.87
N THR A 57 -3.86 33.62 -17.18
CA THR A 57 -2.60 33.95 -17.84
C THR A 57 -2.19 32.81 -18.78
N GLU A 58 -1.31 33.10 -19.73
CA GLU A 58 -0.74 32.07 -20.60
C GLU A 58 -0.11 30.93 -19.79
N GLU A 59 0.50 31.25 -18.66
CA GLU A 59 1.06 30.29 -17.71
C GLU A 59 -0.02 29.39 -17.10
N GLN A 60 -1.17 29.95 -16.71
CA GLN A 60 -2.27 29.19 -16.14
C GLN A 60 -2.96 28.30 -17.19
N LEU A 61 -3.02 28.75 -18.45
CA LEU A 61 -3.49 27.92 -19.57
C LEU A 61 -2.51 26.78 -19.86
N ALA A 62 -1.21 27.03 -19.86
CA ALA A 62 -0.18 26.01 -20.02
C ALA A 62 -0.20 24.99 -18.85
N ALA A 63 -0.41 25.48 -17.63
CA ALA A 63 -0.57 24.63 -16.45
C ALA A 63 -1.84 23.77 -16.54
N LEU A 64 -2.95 24.30 -17.06
CA LEU A 64 -4.20 23.55 -17.22
C LEU A 64 -4.10 22.51 -18.35
N ASP A 65 -3.44 22.84 -19.46
CA ASP A 65 -3.12 21.88 -20.52
C ASP A 65 -2.20 20.76 -20.01
N THR A 66 -1.19 21.12 -19.21
CA THR A 66 -0.33 20.15 -18.53
C THR A 66 -1.15 19.28 -17.56
N ALA A 67 -2.01 19.87 -16.74
CA ALA A 67 -2.88 19.16 -15.81
C ALA A 67 -3.89 18.25 -16.53
N GLY A 68 -4.42 18.67 -17.68
CA GLY A 68 -5.29 17.83 -18.52
C GLY A 68 -4.53 16.64 -19.12
N LYS A 69 -3.30 16.87 -19.59
CA LYS A 69 -2.40 15.80 -20.06
C LYS A 69 -2.02 14.83 -18.94
N LEU A 70 -1.83 15.32 -17.72
CA LEU A 70 -1.55 14.50 -16.54
C LEU A 70 -2.80 13.80 -15.99
N GLY A 71 -3.97 14.43 -16.08
CA GLY A 71 -5.25 13.86 -15.65
C GLY A 71 -5.73 12.71 -16.55
N GLY A 72 -5.19 12.62 -17.77
CA GLY A 72 -5.35 11.48 -18.67
C GLY A 72 -4.39 10.31 -18.39
N ILE A 73 -3.45 10.45 -17.44
CA ILE A 73 -2.65 9.32 -16.97
C ILE A 73 -3.57 8.43 -16.14
N GLN A 74 -4.06 7.36 -16.76
CA GLN A 74 -4.75 6.31 -16.03
C GLN A 74 -3.72 5.61 -15.15
N PHE A 75 -3.84 5.80 -13.84
CA PHE A 75 -3.19 4.93 -12.89
C PHE A 75 -3.86 3.54 -12.97
N PRO A 76 -3.11 2.47 -12.64
CA PRO A 76 -3.71 1.14 -12.54
C PRO A 76 -4.90 1.19 -11.61
N ALA A 77 -5.89 0.35 -11.88
CA ALA A 77 -6.98 0.18 -10.93
C ALA A 77 -6.40 -0.33 -9.59
N LEU A 78 -6.97 0.09 -8.46
CA LEU A 78 -6.41 -0.19 -7.13
C LEU A 78 -6.29 -1.69 -6.81
N ASP A 79 -6.99 -2.55 -7.56
CA ASP A 79 -6.92 -4.01 -7.49
C ASP A 79 -5.77 -4.62 -8.31
N GLU A 80 -5.01 -3.83 -9.07
CA GLU A 80 -3.91 -4.29 -9.93
C GLU A 80 -2.52 -4.18 -9.27
N VAL A 81 -2.43 -3.79 -7.99
CA VAL A 81 -1.14 -3.66 -7.29
C VAL A 81 -0.49 -5.03 -7.12
N ARG A 82 0.64 -5.23 -7.81
CA ARG A 82 1.42 -6.47 -7.80
C ARG A 82 2.71 -6.30 -7.02
N ARG A 83 3.08 -7.29 -6.21
CA ARG A 83 4.37 -7.37 -5.51
C ARG A 83 4.98 -8.77 -5.62
N GLY A 84 6.28 -8.80 -5.91
CA GLY A 84 7.05 -10.01 -6.19
C GLY A 84 7.11 -10.35 -7.67
N CYS A 85 8.25 -10.89 -8.14
CA CYS A 85 8.41 -11.29 -9.54
C CYS A 85 7.29 -12.23 -10.04
N PRO A 86 6.86 -13.26 -9.25
CA PRO A 86 5.81 -14.17 -9.67
C PRO A 86 4.40 -13.55 -9.70
N ALA A 87 4.23 -12.28 -9.29
CA ALA A 87 2.95 -11.59 -9.51
C ALA A 87 2.75 -11.16 -10.98
N CYS A 88 3.84 -11.06 -11.75
CA CYS A 88 3.82 -10.67 -13.16
C CYS A 88 4.38 -11.75 -14.09
N HIS A 89 5.44 -12.43 -13.67
CA HIS A 89 6.01 -13.54 -14.43
C HIS A 89 5.30 -14.84 -14.07
N VAL A 90 4.19 -15.07 -14.75
CA VAL A 90 3.33 -16.25 -14.56
C VAL A 90 3.20 -16.99 -15.89
N VAL A 91 2.93 -18.28 -15.81
CA VAL A 91 2.62 -19.08 -17.01
C VAL A 91 1.28 -18.64 -17.60
N VAL A 92 1.31 -17.93 -18.72
CA VAL A 92 0.09 -17.55 -19.48
C VAL A 92 -0.23 -18.56 -20.57
N ASP A 93 0.78 -19.23 -21.10
CA ASP A 93 0.66 -20.33 -22.05
C ASP A 93 1.54 -21.49 -21.60
N ALA A 94 0.93 -22.58 -21.16
CA ALA A 94 1.62 -23.76 -20.66
C ALA A 94 2.40 -24.52 -21.74
N ALA A 95 2.04 -24.37 -23.02
CA ALA A 95 2.75 -25.06 -24.10
C ALA A 95 4.12 -24.42 -24.38
N THR A 96 4.23 -23.11 -24.15
CA THR A 96 5.45 -22.33 -24.45
C THR A 96 6.15 -21.80 -23.21
N GLY A 97 5.48 -21.75 -22.05
CA GLY A 97 5.95 -21.07 -20.85
C GLY A 97 5.84 -19.55 -20.92
N LYS A 98 5.08 -19.00 -21.89
CA LYS A 98 5.07 -17.56 -22.18
C LYS A 98 4.82 -16.72 -20.93
N TYR A 99 5.70 -15.72 -20.76
CA TYR A 99 5.80 -14.76 -19.64
C TYR A 99 6.41 -15.28 -18.33
N THR A 100 6.84 -16.54 -18.26
CA THR A 100 7.75 -16.96 -17.16
C THR A 100 9.11 -16.31 -17.30
N LEU A 101 9.88 -16.29 -16.20
CA LEU A 101 11.27 -15.84 -16.22
C LEU A 101 12.14 -16.66 -17.17
N ALA A 102 11.94 -17.99 -17.20
CA ALA A 102 12.71 -18.87 -18.07
C ALA A 102 12.40 -18.59 -19.55
N PHE A 103 11.13 -18.48 -19.91
CA PHE A 103 10.71 -18.11 -21.27
C PHE A 103 11.39 -16.83 -21.75
N GLU A 104 11.33 -15.76 -20.95
CA GLU A 104 11.90 -14.48 -21.34
C GLU A 104 13.43 -14.54 -21.44
N ALA A 105 14.10 -15.29 -20.57
CA ALA A 105 15.55 -15.47 -20.65
C ALA A 105 15.98 -16.16 -21.96
N HIS A 106 15.28 -17.23 -22.35
CA HIS A 106 15.52 -17.94 -23.61
C HIS A 106 15.22 -17.07 -24.83
N GLU A 107 14.06 -16.41 -24.86
CA GLU A 107 13.66 -15.58 -25.99
C GLU A 107 14.59 -14.35 -26.15
N ARG A 108 15.06 -13.73 -25.06
CA ARG A 108 16.04 -12.64 -25.14
C ARG A 108 17.43 -13.11 -25.59
N ALA A 109 17.83 -14.33 -25.25
CA ALA A 109 19.07 -14.92 -25.76
C ALA A 109 18.96 -15.18 -27.27
N GLU A 110 17.85 -15.78 -27.71
CA GLU A 110 17.58 -16.08 -29.12
C GLU A 110 17.58 -14.82 -29.99
N VAL A 111 16.95 -13.73 -29.53
CA VAL A 111 16.95 -12.43 -30.23
C VAL A 111 18.37 -11.88 -30.44
N ARG A 112 19.32 -12.26 -29.59
CA ARG A 112 20.74 -11.88 -29.70
C ARG A 112 21.56 -12.88 -30.52
N GLY A 113 20.94 -13.95 -31.05
CA GLY A 113 21.63 -15.04 -31.73
C GLY A 113 22.43 -15.93 -30.78
N GLU A 114 22.08 -15.93 -29.49
CA GLU A 114 22.72 -16.71 -28.43
C GLU A 114 21.75 -17.77 -27.88
N GLU A 115 22.28 -18.73 -27.12
CA GLU A 115 21.47 -19.74 -26.42
C GLU A 115 21.56 -19.54 -24.91
N HIS A 116 20.43 -19.57 -24.21
CA HIS A 116 20.42 -19.56 -22.75
C HIS A 116 20.59 -20.99 -22.22
N PRO A 117 21.39 -21.23 -21.16
CA PRO A 117 21.48 -22.54 -20.53
C PRO A 117 20.10 -23.07 -20.11
N SER A 118 19.91 -24.38 -20.24
CA SER A 118 18.65 -25.05 -19.88
C SER A 118 18.69 -25.73 -18.50
N VAL A 119 19.83 -25.67 -17.80
CA VAL A 119 20.01 -26.23 -16.45
C VAL A 119 20.82 -25.25 -15.61
N ALA A 120 20.37 -25.00 -14.39
CA ALA A 120 21.06 -24.16 -13.41
C ALA A 120 22.21 -24.92 -12.71
N PRO A 121 23.16 -24.23 -12.05
CA PRO A 121 24.27 -24.86 -11.35
C PRO A 121 23.89 -25.95 -10.33
N ASP A 122 22.73 -25.84 -9.69
CA ASP A 122 22.21 -26.84 -8.75
C ASP A 122 21.51 -28.04 -9.41
N GLY A 123 21.42 -28.06 -10.75
CA GLY A 123 20.75 -29.10 -11.52
C GLY A 123 19.27 -28.82 -11.81
N THR A 124 18.71 -27.69 -11.34
CA THR A 124 17.33 -27.31 -11.62
C THR A 124 17.14 -27.05 -13.12
N SER A 125 16.07 -27.63 -13.71
CA SER A 125 15.68 -27.37 -15.09
C SER A 125 15.21 -25.93 -15.25
N ILE A 126 15.66 -25.27 -16.31
CA ILE A 126 15.30 -23.90 -16.68
C ILE A 126 15.01 -23.82 -18.18
N LEU A 127 14.29 -24.81 -18.72
CA LEU A 127 13.74 -24.77 -20.08
C LEU A 127 12.77 -23.59 -20.21
N ALA A 128 12.53 -23.12 -21.44
CA ALA A 128 11.61 -22.01 -21.69
C ALA A 128 10.19 -22.24 -21.13
N THR A 129 9.78 -23.50 -20.98
CA THR A 129 8.48 -23.91 -20.42
C THR A 129 8.43 -23.94 -18.90
N ASP A 130 9.57 -23.82 -18.22
CA ASP A 130 9.67 -24.03 -16.78
C ASP A 130 9.29 -22.75 -16.01
N ASP A 131 8.50 -22.92 -14.94
CA ASP A 131 8.16 -21.85 -14.00
C ASP A 131 9.07 -21.93 -12.78
N VAL A 132 10.17 -21.17 -12.81
CA VAL A 132 11.21 -21.18 -11.78
C VAL A 132 11.26 -19.86 -11.03
N SER A 133 11.61 -19.92 -9.73
CA SER A 133 11.85 -18.72 -8.94
C SER A 133 13.09 -17.98 -9.43
N VAL A 134 13.08 -16.65 -9.25
CA VAL A 134 14.20 -15.75 -9.55
C VAL A 134 15.50 -16.15 -8.82
N THR A 135 15.40 -16.87 -7.70
CA THR A 135 16.56 -17.40 -6.97
C THR A 135 17.38 -18.38 -7.81
N VAL A 136 16.75 -19.13 -8.71
CA VAL A 136 17.45 -20.02 -9.66
C VAL A 136 18.26 -19.19 -10.65
N CYS A 137 17.70 -18.10 -11.16
CA CYS A 137 18.39 -17.18 -12.07
C CYS A 137 19.62 -16.55 -11.40
N LEU A 138 19.50 -16.20 -10.11
CA LEU A 138 20.57 -15.58 -9.33
C LEU A 138 21.78 -16.50 -9.13
N GLN A 139 21.66 -17.81 -9.28
CA GLN A 139 22.82 -18.72 -9.24
C GLN A 139 23.88 -18.38 -10.30
N CYS A 140 23.47 -17.79 -11.43
CA CYS A 140 24.36 -17.30 -12.47
C CYS A 140 24.40 -15.77 -12.56
N HIS A 141 23.27 -15.11 -12.30
CA HIS A 141 23.07 -13.69 -12.52
C HIS A 141 23.15 -12.83 -11.24
N ALA A 142 23.44 -13.39 -10.06
CA ALA A 142 23.74 -12.55 -8.89
C ALA A 142 24.91 -11.59 -9.19
N ALA A 143 24.95 -10.44 -8.51
CA ALA A 143 26.00 -9.45 -8.73
C ALA A 143 27.39 -10.06 -8.42
N GLY A 144 28.26 -10.04 -9.43
CA GLY A 144 29.66 -10.44 -9.26
C GLY A 144 30.45 -9.40 -8.48
N THR A 145 31.47 -9.85 -7.76
CA THR A 145 32.40 -9.02 -6.98
C THR A 145 33.84 -9.20 -7.49
N GLY A 146 34.75 -8.29 -7.12
CA GLY A 146 36.16 -8.35 -7.52
C GLY A 146 36.33 -8.32 -9.04
N GLU A 147 37.04 -9.31 -9.61
CA GLU A 147 37.27 -9.44 -11.06
C GLU A 147 35.97 -9.57 -11.89
N ARG A 148 34.83 -9.82 -11.25
CA ARG A 148 33.51 -9.92 -11.89
C ARG A 148 32.59 -8.74 -11.57
N GLU A 149 33.11 -7.66 -11.00
CA GLU A 149 32.34 -6.43 -10.79
C GLU A 149 31.70 -5.95 -12.12
N GLY A 150 30.42 -5.60 -12.05
CA GLY A 150 29.62 -5.23 -13.24
C GLY A 150 29.10 -6.41 -14.08
N LYS A 151 29.29 -7.66 -13.65
CA LYS A 151 28.78 -8.87 -14.33
C LYS A 151 27.95 -9.74 -13.37
N GLY A 152 27.39 -10.82 -13.89
CA GLY A 152 26.87 -11.92 -13.07
C GLY A 152 28.00 -12.74 -12.45
N VAL A 153 27.73 -13.45 -11.35
CA VAL A 153 28.68 -14.40 -10.73
C VAL A 153 29.18 -15.46 -11.71
N VAL A 154 28.33 -15.87 -12.66
CA VAL A 154 28.68 -16.74 -13.79
C VAL A 154 28.36 -16.07 -15.12
N ALA A 155 27.18 -15.47 -15.22
CA ALA A 155 26.67 -14.89 -16.46
C ALA A 155 27.39 -13.59 -16.86
N PRO A 156 27.37 -13.23 -18.16
CA PRO A 156 27.95 -11.97 -18.64
C PRO A 156 27.30 -10.72 -18.02
N LEU A 157 26.00 -10.78 -17.70
CA LEU A 157 25.24 -9.69 -17.11
C LEU A 157 24.68 -10.10 -15.75
N SER A 158 24.70 -9.17 -14.79
CA SER A 158 23.99 -9.36 -13.53
C SER A 158 22.49 -9.17 -13.74
N LEU A 159 21.67 -9.76 -12.87
CA LEU A 159 20.22 -9.68 -12.98
C LEU A 159 19.76 -8.23 -12.83
N ARG A 160 20.33 -7.46 -11.89
CA ARG A 160 20.01 -6.04 -11.70
C ARG A 160 20.20 -5.19 -12.96
N ASP A 161 21.22 -5.52 -13.76
CA ASP A 161 21.53 -4.80 -15.00
C ASP A 161 20.61 -5.21 -16.15
N ILE A 162 19.85 -6.29 -15.99
CA ILE A 162 18.80 -6.75 -16.91
C ILE A 162 17.44 -6.20 -16.47
N VAL A 163 17.03 -6.47 -15.22
CA VAL A 163 15.66 -6.20 -14.77
C VAL A 163 15.38 -4.71 -14.59
N HIS A 164 16.31 -3.91 -14.05
CA HIS A 164 16.02 -2.49 -13.84
C HIS A 164 15.76 -1.77 -15.17
N PRO A 165 16.60 -1.90 -16.21
CA PRO A 165 16.30 -1.30 -17.50
C PRO A 165 15.02 -1.87 -18.12
N ALA A 166 14.83 -3.19 -18.11
CA ALA A 166 13.66 -3.84 -18.72
C ALA A 166 12.32 -3.30 -18.17
N HIS A 167 12.27 -2.99 -16.87
CA HIS A 167 11.05 -2.51 -16.21
C HIS A 167 10.99 -0.99 -16.10
N MET A 168 12.06 -0.34 -15.63
CA MET A 168 12.03 1.10 -15.33
C MET A 168 12.03 1.98 -16.59
N THR A 169 12.46 1.45 -17.73
CA THR A 169 12.31 2.13 -19.04
C THR A 169 10.96 1.84 -19.70
N SER A 170 10.24 0.80 -19.26
CA SER A 170 8.94 0.42 -19.81
C SER A 170 7.83 1.34 -19.29
N GLN A 171 7.17 2.06 -20.21
CA GLN A 171 5.98 2.84 -19.86
C GLN A 171 4.81 1.95 -19.46
N TYR A 172 4.73 0.74 -20.03
CA TYR A 172 3.73 -0.22 -19.65
C TYR A 172 3.91 -0.63 -18.19
N PHE A 173 5.13 -0.94 -17.74
CA PHE A 173 5.39 -1.23 -16.33
C PHE A 173 5.02 -0.06 -15.41
N LYS A 174 5.44 1.16 -15.75
CA LYS A 174 5.23 2.33 -14.90
C LYS A 174 3.78 2.81 -14.85
N LEU A 175 3.09 2.85 -15.99
CA LEU A 175 1.77 3.46 -16.09
C LEU A 175 0.66 2.42 -15.97
N HIS A 176 0.79 1.28 -16.64
CA HIS A 176 -0.25 0.24 -16.60
C HIS A 176 -0.20 -0.59 -15.32
N TYR A 177 0.99 -0.90 -14.79
CA TYR A 177 1.11 -1.63 -13.52
C TYR A 177 1.45 -0.75 -12.31
N GLY A 178 1.65 0.55 -12.50
CA GLY A 178 2.02 1.45 -11.39
C GLY A 178 3.35 1.06 -10.77
N GLY A 179 4.22 0.43 -11.57
CA GLY A 179 5.43 -0.23 -11.10
C GLY A 179 6.39 0.74 -10.43
N SER A 180 6.96 0.29 -9.30
CA SER A 180 7.95 1.04 -8.54
C SER A 180 9.02 0.09 -8.00
N CYS A 181 10.02 0.62 -7.29
CA CYS A 181 11.03 -0.20 -6.60
C CYS A 181 10.36 -1.26 -5.71
N PHE A 182 9.24 -0.92 -5.07
CA PHE A 182 8.52 -1.79 -4.14
C PHE A 182 7.68 -2.87 -4.81
N THR A 183 7.56 -2.85 -6.14
CA THR A 183 6.98 -3.95 -6.91
C THR A 183 7.83 -5.21 -6.78
N CYS A 184 9.16 -5.07 -6.74
CA CYS A 184 10.08 -6.20 -6.61
C CYS A 184 10.80 -6.26 -5.28
N HIS A 185 10.85 -5.16 -4.53
CA HIS A 185 11.62 -5.09 -3.31
C HIS A 185 10.78 -4.83 -2.05
N ASN A 186 11.34 -5.28 -0.94
CA ASN A 186 10.99 -4.82 0.40
C ASN A 186 12.19 -4.10 1.02
N VAL A 187 11.95 -3.36 2.10
CA VAL A 187 13.02 -2.79 2.92
C VAL A 187 12.91 -3.43 4.30
N ASN A 188 13.99 -4.05 4.75
CA ASN A 188 14.02 -4.74 6.03
C ASN A 188 14.20 -3.75 7.20
N PHE A 189 14.26 -4.28 8.43
CA PHE A 189 14.33 -3.45 9.62
C PHE A 189 15.67 -2.71 9.79
N GLU A 190 16.73 -3.14 9.09
CA GLU A 190 18.03 -2.46 9.02
C GLU A 190 18.05 -1.35 7.96
N GLY A 191 16.99 -1.23 7.16
CA GLY A 191 16.94 -0.30 6.03
C GLY A 191 17.63 -0.83 4.77
N GLU A 192 17.99 -2.12 4.75
CA GLU A 192 18.54 -2.78 3.57
C GLU A 192 17.41 -3.30 2.68
N TRP A 193 17.72 -3.49 1.39
CA TRP A 193 16.75 -3.98 0.43
C TRP A 193 16.68 -5.50 0.47
N ASP A 194 15.45 -6.03 0.43
CA ASP A 194 15.18 -7.43 0.14
C ASP A 194 14.59 -7.55 -1.27
N LEU A 195 14.88 -8.64 -1.96
CA LEU A 195 14.18 -9.04 -3.18
C LEU A 195 12.98 -9.91 -2.81
N LEU A 196 11.82 -9.62 -3.40
CA LEU A 196 10.60 -10.42 -3.27
C LEU A 196 10.59 -11.53 -4.32
N THR A 197 11.07 -12.71 -3.92
CA THR A 197 11.25 -13.89 -4.76
C THR A 197 9.98 -14.72 -4.94
N GLU A 198 8.93 -14.39 -4.18
CA GLU A 198 7.60 -14.98 -4.23
C GLU A 198 6.54 -13.89 -4.47
N LYS A 199 5.35 -14.30 -4.92
CA LYS A 199 4.21 -13.39 -4.97
C LYS A 199 3.83 -12.98 -3.54
N VAL A 200 3.70 -11.69 -3.31
CA VAL A 200 3.22 -11.14 -2.04
C VAL A 200 1.75 -10.77 -2.19
N ASP A 201 0.90 -11.39 -1.38
CA ASP A 201 -0.51 -11.00 -1.30
C ASP A 201 -0.64 -9.65 -0.59
N VAL A 202 -1.28 -8.71 -1.26
CA VAL A 202 -1.42 -7.33 -0.80
C VAL A 202 -2.86 -6.84 -0.89
N ASN A 203 -3.18 -5.84 -0.07
CA ASN A 203 -4.41 -5.07 -0.26
C ASN A 203 -4.27 -4.06 -1.41
N GLU A 204 -5.31 -3.26 -1.62
CA GLU A 204 -5.40 -2.25 -2.69
C GLU A 204 -4.38 -1.11 -2.59
N LYS A 205 -3.60 -1.08 -1.51
CA LYS A 205 -2.51 -0.10 -1.26
C LYS A 205 -1.12 -0.74 -1.34
N GLY A 206 -1.02 -2.03 -1.66
CA GLY A 206 0.25 -2.76 -1.68
C GLY A 206 0.76 -3.20 -0.30
N VAL A 207 -0.07 -3.11 0.74
CA VAL A 207 0.30 -3.54 2.09
C VAL A 207 0.17 -5.06 2.18
N PRO A 208 1.23 -5.78 2.60
CA PRO A 208 1.20 -7.24 2.73
C PRO A 208 0.12 -7.74 3.69
N ASN A 209 -0.45 -8.91 3.41
CA ASN A 209 -1.38 -9.57 4.33
C ASN A 209 -0.67 -9.93 5.66
N PRO A 210 -1.13 -9.42 6.82
CA PRO A 210 -0.50 -9.71 8.12
C PRO A 210 -0.56 -11.18 8.53
N GLU A 211 -1.47 -11.98 7.95
CA GLU A 211 -1.55 -13.42 8.20
C GLU A 211 -0.40 -14.21 7.55
N ASN A 212 0.26 -13.62 6.54
CA ASN A 212 1.34 -14.25 5.78
C ASN A 212 2.71 -13.67 6.17
N LEU A 213 2.91 -13.31 7.44
CA LEU A 213 4.20 -12.79 7.91
C LEU A 213 5.11 -13.92 8.44
N PRO A 214 6.44 -13.86 8.23
CA PRO A 214 7.20 -12.78 7.55
C PRO A 214 6.90 -12.70 6.04
N ILE A 215 7.11 -11.53 5.42
CA ILE A 215 6.73 -11.29 4.01
C ILE A 215 7.31 -12.41 3.12
N PRO A 216 6.46 -13.14 2.36
CA PRO A 216 6.91 -14.30 1.62
C PRO A 216 7.98 -13.96 0.58
N GLY A 217 9.00 -14.81 0.50
CA GLY A 217 10.11 -14.65 -0.43
C GLY A 217 10.94 -13.38 -0.27
N ALA A 218 10.82 -12.62 0.82
CA ALA A 218 11.69 -11.47 1.10
C ALA A 218 13.10 -11.97 1.50
N VAL A 219 14.03 -11.91 0.55
CA VAL A 219 15.40 -12.39 0.71
C VAL A 219 16.36 -11.20 0.61
N PRO A 220 17.28 -11.01 1.57
CA PRO A 220 18.29 -9.95 1.50
C PRO A 220 19.10 -10.04 0.21
N ILE A 221 19.34 -8.90 -0.43
CA ILE A 221 20.23 -8.83 -1.59
C ILE A 221 21.62 -8.32 -1.18
N PRO A 222 22.71 -9.02 -1.56
CA PRO A 222 24.08 -8.57 -1.31
C PRO A 222 24.54 -7.46 -2.27
#